data_AF-A0A2N7QDX8-F1
#
_entry.id   AF-A0A2N7QDX8-F1
#
_cell.length_a   1.000
_cell.length_b   1.000
_cell.length_c   1.000
_cell.angle_alpha   90.00
_cell.angle_beta   90.00
_cell.angle_gamma   90.00
#
_symmetry.space_group_name_H-M   'P 1'
#
loop_
_entity.id
_entity.type
_entity.pdbx_description
1 polymer ?
#
loop_
_entity_poly.entity_id
_entity_poly.type
_entity_poly.pdbx_seq_one_letter_code
_entity_poly.pdbx_strand_id
1 'polypeptide(L)'
;MIDRAQAKQQGIFIDEFLIKVSSDDMYLYLEIDPKNPAIISALREKWEKIRGALKENKILGILEDPDFVNNMLIVAKGLPPKDPIPEKIELFEKFLPLLKRDKDLEKKCREASEEEAEDLRDLCQSIICAKKGEAIGRWFPSIPGTPGVNVWGDPIPPPPLSEKPSFTLGNNLYIDEKDNLIKAKESGVVVIEKNVIEIYPEYTLKGNVDFSTGNVYFYGKKFTIQGDIKFGFKVICEGELELQGATENKVYIDVKGSFVCQGIIRGEETKIKVKGNSQIKGVEFATLEIEGNLTIVNYLIFSNCIVYGNITATSGKGIIYGGEVKCSGNVEAKIIGNTSHTPTKVFAGYNPELIEPYKRALKEEMKIEEVLERLEQGIRLGKKIKKYGKLSEQKEKILLKLEEEAEKCYKTLEKLKEEINNLRKLIAEYKSRTIKILDKVYAGVTLGITDITYTLNENKSGPIIFYLEADKPVLKS
;
A
#
# COMPACT_ATOMS: atom_id res chain seq x y z
N MET A 1 -11.81 70.73 23.79
CA MET A 1 -11.99 69.31 23.40
C MET A 1 -12.97 69.33 22.25
N ILE A 2 -12.59 68.79 21.09
CA ILE A 2 -13.42 68.85 19.89
C ILE A 2 -14.68 68.01 20.09
N ASP A 3 -15.85 68.57 19.79
CA ASP A 3 -17.10 67.83 19.75
C ASP A 3 -17.12 66.95 18.48
N ARG A 4 -17.10 65.63 18.68
CA ARG A 4 -17.05 64.62 17.62
C ARG A 4 -18.29 64.68 16.71
N ALA A 5 -19.46 65.01 17.26
CA ALA A 5 -20.70 65.09 16.48
C ALA A 5 -20.69 66.33 15.58
N GLN A 6 -20.20 67.45 16.11
CA GLN A 6 -20.03 68.69 15.35
C GLN A 6 -18.97 68.53 14.24
N ALA A 7 -17.87 67.83 14.53
CA ALA A 7 -16.79 67.56 13.57
C ALA A 7 -17.23 66.74 12.34
N LYS A 8 -18.20 65.84 12.52
CA LYS A 8 -18.77 65.04 11.42
C LYS A 8 -19.80 65.80 10.60
N GLN A 9 -20.67 66.58 11.25
CA GLN A 9 -21.81 67.22 10.58
C GLN A 9 -21.46 68.58 9.97
N GLN A 10 -20.62 69.37 10.65
CA GLN A 10 -20.32 70.75 10.28
C GLN A 10 -18.84 70.96 9.94
N GLY A 11 -17.96 70.03 10.33
CA GLY A 11 -16.51 70.18 10.24
C GLY A 11 -15.93 71.05 11.36
N ILE A 12 -14.62 71.01 11.54
CA ILE A 12 -13.89 71.78 12.54
C ILE A 12 -13.08 72.83 11.80
N PHE A 13 -13.24 74.10 12.14
CA PHE A 13 -12.33 75.14 11.69
C PHE A 13 -11.06 75.11 12.53
N ILE A 14 -9.93 74.81 11.89
CA ILE A 14 -8.60 75.00 12.47
C ILE A 14 -7.90 76.07 11.62
N ASP A 15 -7.64 77.22 12.23
CA ASP A 15 -7.23 78.44 11.53
C ASP A 15 -8.32 78.87 10.50
N GLU A 16 -8.00 78.88 9.21
CA GLU A 16 -8.94 79.21 8.11
C GLU A 16 -9.47 77.97 7.37
N PHE A 17 -9.08 76.77 7.78
CA PHE A 17 -9.38 75.52 7.07
C PHE A 17 -10.50 74.73 7.76
N LEU A 18 -11.48 74.31 6.96
CA LEU A 18 -12.55 73.42 7.39
C LEU A 18 -12.11 71.96 7.25
N ILE A 19 -11.81 71.31 8.38
CA ILE A 19 -11.41 69.91 8.43
C ILE A 19 -12.63 69.06 8.79
N LYS A 20 -12.99 68.11 7.93
CA LYS A 20 -14.07 67.16 8.16
C LYS A 20 -13.51 65.81 8.57
N VAL A 21 -14.35 65.03 9.24
CA VAL A 21 -14.05 63.66 9.65
C VAL A 21 -14.89 62.73 8.80
N SER A 22 -14.29 61.65 8.29
CA SER A 22 -15.00 60.66 7.50
C SER A 22 -16.10 59.98 8.33
N SER A 23 -17.11 59.43 7.65
CA SER A 23 -18.26 58.79 8.33
C SER A 23 -17.85 57.62 9.22
N ASP A 24 -16.75 56.95 8.88
CA ASP A 24 -16.13 55.82 9.58
C ASP A 24 -15.05 56.23 10.60
N ASP A 25 -14.82 57.53 10.85
CA ASP A 25 -13.77 58.05 11.74
C ASP A 25 -12.32 57.68 11.34
N MET A 26 -12.10 57.15 10.14
CA MET A 26 -10.79 56.70 9.68
C MET A 26 -9.90 57.81 9.13
N TYR A 27 -10.49 58.92 8.70
CA TYR A 27 -9.79 60.00 8.04
C TYR A 27 -10.24 61.36 8.57
N LEU A 28 -9.27 62.23 8.83
CA LEU A 28 -9.49 63.67 8.85
C LEU A 28 -9.03 64.23 7.51
N TYR A 29 -9.92 64.96 6.84
CA TYR A 29 -9.67 65.45 5.51
C TYR A 29 -10.21 66.86 5.29
N LEU A 30 -9.64 67.55 4.32
CA LEU A 30 -10.16 68.81 3.79
C LEU A 30 -10.79 68.53 2.43
N GLU A 31 -12.02 69.02 2.25
CA GLU A 31 -12.72 68.96 0.98
C GLU A 31 -12.27 70.16 0.13
N ILE A 32 -11.34 69.92 -0.80
CA ILE A 32 -10.71 70.95 -1.62
C ILE A 32 -10.84 70.56 -3.08
N ASP A 33 -11.16 71.51 -3.96
CA ASP A 33 -11.07 71.29 -5.40
C ASP A 33 -9.58 71.11 -5.79
N PRO A 34 -9.17 69.94 -6.33
CA PRO A 34 -7.77 69.66 -6.69
C PRO A 34 -7.16 70.67 -7.67
N LYS A 35 -8.01 71.47 -8.35
CA LYS A 35 -7.60 72.48 -9.33
C LYS A 35 -7.23 73.84 -8.71
N ASN A 36 -7.33 74.03 -7.40
CA ASN A 36 -6.98 75.28 -6.72
C ASN A 36 -5.67 75.18 -5.91
N PRO A 37 -4.49 75.43 -6.53
CA PRO A 37 -3.19 75.25 -5.88
C PRO A 37 -2.92 76.23 -4.74
N ALA A 38 -3.64 77.35 -4.66
CA ALA A 38 -3.43 78.39 -3.65
C ALA A 38 -3.78 77.92 -2.23
N ILE A 39 -4.78 77.06 -2.10
CA ILE A 39 -5.24 76.50 -0.82
C ILE A 39 -4.23 75.46 -0.31
N ILE A 40 -3.61 74.70 -1.22
CA ILE A 40 -2.59 73.69 -0.90
C ILE A 40 -1.30 74.37 -0.43
N SER A 41 -0.87 75.46 -1.07
CA SER A 41 0.30 76.23 -0.63
C SER A 41 0.08 76.90 0.72
N ALA A 42 -1.12 77.46 0.96
CA ALA A 42 -1.47 78.07 2.25
C ALA A 42 -1.54 77.02 3.39
N LEU A 43 -2.06 75.83 3.10
CA LEU A 43 -2.09 74.73 4.07
C LEU A 43 -0.68 74.28 4.44
N ARG A 44 0.24 74.17 3.45
CA ARG A 44 1.64 73.80 3.69
C ARG A 44 2.40 74.84 4.51
N GLU A 45 2.18 76.13 4.25
CA GLU A 45 2.81 77.22 5.02
C GLU A 45 2.37 77.22 6.49
N LYS A 46 1.11 76.87 6.75
CA LYS A 46 0.52 76.81 8.11
C LYS A 46 0.47 75.39 8.69
N TRP A 47 1.08 74.40 8.01
CA TRP A 47 0.92 72.98 8.34
C TRP A 47 1.43 72.64 9.74
N GLU A 48 2.55 73.21 10.16
CA GLU A 48 3.10 73.00 11.51
C GLU A 48 2.16 73.52 12.61
N LYS A 49 1.47 74.64 12.36
CA LYS A 49 0.47 75.21 13.28
C LYS A 49 -0.78 74.32 13.36
N ILE A 50 -1.25 73.82 12.22
CA ILE A 50 -2.41 72.90 12.14
C ILE A 50 -2.07 71.56 12.81
N ARG A 51 -0.88 71.02 12.56
CA ARG A 51 -0.36 69.80 13.20
C ARG A 51 -0.28 69.98 14.73
N GLY A 52 0.19 71.14 15.21
CA GLY A 52 0.19 71.49 16.62
C GLY A 52 -1.22 71.49 17.23
N ALA A 53 -2.17 72.14 16.57
CA ALA A 53 -3.57 72.17 17.01
C ALA A 53 -4.24 70.78 16.99
N LEU A 54 -3.96 69.95 15.99
CA LEU A 54 -4.44 68.56 15.94
C LEU A 54 -3.86 67.72 17.09
N LYS A 55 -2.58 67.89 17.42
CA LYS A 55 -1.91 67.22 18.57
C LYS A 55 -2.51 67.67 19.91
N GLU A 56 -2.74 68.97 20.11
CA GLU A 56 -3.39 69.50 21.33
C GLU A 56 -4.79 68.92 21.56
N ASN A 57 -5.50 68.63 20.46
CA ASN A 57 -6.82 68.00 20.49
C ASN A 57 -6.79 66.47 20.55
N LYS A 58 -5.61 65.88 20.80
CA LYS A 58 -5.39 64.42 20.97
C LYS A 58 -5.75 63.57 19.75
N ILE A 59 -5.61 64.12 18.54
CA ILE A 59 -5.82 63.37 17.30
C ILE A 59 -4.59 62.49 17.01
N LEU A 60 -4.83 61.23 16.66
CA LEU A 60 -3.79 60.25 16.33
C LEU A 60 -3.69 60.05 14.81
N GLY A 61 -2.53 59.57 14.35
CA GLY A 61 -2.30 59.25 12.93
C GLY A 61 -2.12 60.49 12.03
N ILE A 62 -1.72 61.63 12.59
CA ILE A 62 -1.42 62.84 11.81
C ILE A 62 -0.27 62.56 10.86
N LEU A 63 -0.45 62.85 9.58
CA LEU A 63 0.54 62.58 8.55
C LEU A 63 1.72 63.57 8.64
N GLU A 64 2.92 63.14 8.23
CA GLU A 64 4.07 64.05 8.11
C GLU A 64 3.84 65.08 7.01
N ASP A 65 3.22 64.67 5.91
CA ASP A 65 2.73 65.54 4.85
C ASP A 65 1.28 65.15 4.49
N PRO A 66 0.39 66.11 4.22
CA PRO A 66 -0.97 65.80 3.79
C PRO A 66 -0.97 65.00 2.49
N ASP A 67 -1.80 63.95 2.42
CA ASP A 67 -1.86 63.02 1.28
C ASP A 67 -3.22 63.13 0.56
N PHE A 68 -3.24 62.93 -0.75
CA PHE A 68 -4.47 63.02 -1.55
C PHE A 68 -5.07 61.65 -1.81
N VAL A 69 -6.31 61.45 -1.37
CA VAL A 69 -7.10 60.24 -1.67
C VAL A 69 -8.49 60.65 -2.13
N ASN A 70 -8.92 60.22 -3.33
CA ASN A 70 -10.26 60.47 -3.88
C ASN A 70 -10.70 61.95 -3.83
N ASN A 71 -9.84 62.88 -4.28
CA ASN A 71 -10.07 64.34 -4.23
C ASN A 71 -10.25 64.93 -2.82
N MET A 72 -9.88 64.21 -1.77
CA MET A 72 -9.84 64.68 -0.39
C MET A 72 -8.39 64.80 0.06
N LEU A 73 -8.04 65.90 0.70
CA LEU A 73 -6.70 66.10 1.27
C LEU A 73 -6.68 65.61 2.71
N ILE A 74 -6.12 64.42 2.92
CA ILE A 74 -6.06 63.74 4.22
C ILE A 74 -4.93 64.37 5.05
N VAL A 75 -5.27 64.71 6.29
CA VAL A 75 -4.35 65.32 7.27
C VAL A 75 -4.05 64.37 8.44
N ALA A 76 -4.94 63.43 8.72
CA ALA A 76 -4.68 62.33 9.65
C ALA A 76 -5.40 61.06 9.18
N LYS A 77 -4.75 59.91 9.39
CA LYS A 77 -5.22 58.59 8.98
C LYS A 77 -5.15 57.62 10.17
N GLY A 78 -6.30 57.05 10.51
CA GLY A 78 -6.41 55.96 11.47
C GLY A 78 -5.72 54.69 10.95
N LEU A 79 -5.35 53.79 11.87
CA LEU A 79 -4.83 52.48 11.54
C LEU A 79 -6.00 51.51 11.37
N PRO A 80 -6.29 50.99 10.16
CA PRO A 80 -7.41 50.08 9.98
C PRO A 80 -7.17 48.76 10.74
N PRO A 81 -8.24 48.09 11.20
CA PRO A 81 -8.10 46.76 11.77
C PRO A 81 -7.53 45.79 10.74
N LYS A 82 -6.80 44.76 11.20
CA LYS A 82 -6.35 43.67 10.33
C LYS A 82 -7.35 42.52 10.41
N ASP A 83 -7.65 41.94 9.26
CA ASP A 83 -8.55 40.81 9.15
C ASP A 83 -7.97 39.56 9.84
N PRO A 84 -8.82 38.73 10.43
CA PRO A 84 -8.40 37.43 10.94
C PRO A 84 -7.96 36.49 9.80
N ILE A 85 -6.97 35.64 10.08
CA ILE A 85 -6.56 34.58 9.15
C ILE A 85 -7.29 33.30 9.59
N PRO A 86 -8.16 32.72 8.75
CA PRO A 86 -8.89 31.51 9.10
C PRO A 86 -7.95 30.31 9.19
N GLU A 87 -8.40 29.31 9.93
CA GLU A 87 -7.76 28.01 10.01
C GLU A 87 -7.64 27.36 8.62
N LYS A 88 -6.51 26.72 8.34
CA LYS A 88 -6.22 26.10 7.03
C LYS A 88 -5.53 24.75 7.18
N ILE A 89 -5.83 23.82 6.27
CA ILE A 89 -5.06 22.59 6.06
C ILE A 89 -4.36 22.62 4.72
N GLU A 90 -3.13 22.12 4.70
CA GLU A 90 -2.42 21.77 3.48
C GLU A 90 -2.08 20.27 3.50
N LEU A 91 -2.67 19.50 2.58
CA LEU A 91 -2.38 18.07 2.45
C LEU A 91 -0.99 17.85 1.87
N PHE A 92 -0.36 16.75 2.26
CA PHE A 92 0.90 16.32 1.65
C PHE A 92 0.71 15.73 0.24
N GLU A 93 1.78 15.71 -0.55
CA GLU A 93 1.78 15.34 -1.98
C GLU A 93 1.03 14.04 -2.27
N LYS A 94 1.26 13.01 -1.44
CA LYS A 94 0.58 11.71 -1.53
C LYS A 94 -0.95 11.80 -1.54
N PHE A 95 -1.52 12.79 -0.83
CA PHE A 95 -2.98 12.93 -0.66
C PHE A 95 -3.57 14.04 -1.55
N LEU A 96 -2.74 14.81 -2.28
CA LEU A 96 -3.21 15.83 -3.23
C LEU A 96 -4.14 15.29 -4.32
N PRO A 97 -3.95 14.07 -4.88
CA PRO A 97 -4.86 13.52 -5.88
C PRO A 97 -6.32 13.38 -5.40
N LEU A 98 -6.56 13.34 -4.07
CA LEU A 98 -7.90 13.28 -3.50
C LEU A 98 -8.68 14.60 -3.68
N LEU A 99 -7.99 15.74 -3.84
CA LEU A 99 -8.62 17.06 -4.02
C LEU A 99 -8.94 17.38 -5.48
N LYS A 100 -8.11 16.89 -6.40
CA LYS A 100 -8.24 17.15 -7.84
C LYS A 100 -7.89 15.88 -8.59
N ARG A 101 -8.90 15.21 -9.15
CA ARG A 101 -8.64 14.18 -10.15
C ARG A 101 -8.08 14.84 -11.40
N ASP A 102 -6.89 14.43 -11.79
CA ASP A 102 -6.24 14.88 -13.01
C ASP A 102 -6.98 14.28 -14.21
N LYS A 103 -7.73 15.13 -14.91
CA LYS A 103 -8.51 14.73 -16.09
C LYS A 103 -7.61 14.28 -17.26
N ASP A 104 -6.39 14.79 -17.33
CA ASP A 104 -5.43 14.41 -18.37
C ASP A 104 -4.85 13.02 -18.06
N LEU A 105 -4.61 12.72 -16.78
CA LEU A 105 -4.20 11.39 -16.33
C LEU A 105 -5.31 10.35 -16.57
N GLU A 106 -6.57 10.68 -16.24
CA GLU A 106 -7.73 9.81 -16.52
C GLU A 106 -7.86 9.50 -18.02
N LYS A 107 -7.61 10.49 -18.89
CA LYS A 107 -7.64 10.28 -20.34
C LYS A 107 -6.52 9.36 -20.80
N LYS A 108 -5.29 9.57 -20.33
CA LYS A 108 -4.13 8.70 -20.64
C LYS A 108 -4.37 7.26 -20.20
N CYS A 109 -4.88 7.05 -18.99
CA CYS A 109 -5.19 5.71 -18.47
C CYS A 109 -6.29 4.98 -19.27
N ARG A 110 -7.14 5.70 -20.03
CA ARG A 110 -8.14 5.09 -20.94
C ARG A 110 -7.59 4.76 -22.32
N GLU A 111 -6.59 5.50 -22.78
CA GLU A 111 -6.04 5.40 -24.14
C GLU A 111 -4.73 4.59 -24.20
N ALA A 112 -4.28 4.05 -23.06
CA ALA A 112 -3.00 3.38 -22.91
C ALA A 112 -2.86 2.07 -23.70
N SER A 113 -1.69 1.87 -24.30
CA SER A 113 -1.25 0.58 -24.88
C SER A 113 -0.73 -0.39 -23.81
N GLU A 114 -0.62 -1.69 -24.11
CA GLU A 114 -0.19 -2.71 -23.13
C GLU A 114 1.23 -2.51 -22.56
N GLU A 115 2.15 -1.88 -23.30
CA GLU A 115 3.52 -1.59 -22.83
C GLU A 115 3.58 -0.33 -21.93
N GLU A 116 2.79 0.70 -22.23
CA GLU A 116 2.68 1.90 -21.39
C GLU A 116 1.80 1.66 -20.15
N ALA A 117 1.00 0.60 -20.17
CA ALA A 117 0.03 0.26 -19.15
C ALA A 117 0.67 -0.05 -17.79
N GLU A 118 1.86 -0.66 -17.72
CA GLU A 118 2.45 -1.08 -16.43
C GLU A 118 2.75 0.12 -15.53
N ASP A 119 3.39 1.16 -16.07
CA ASP A 119 3.70 2.39 -15.34
C ASP A 119 2.40 3.15 -14.94
N LEU A 120 1.37 3.09 -15.79
CA LEU A 120 0.10 3.75 -15.53
C LEU A 120 -0.72 3.10 -14.41
N ARG A 121 -0.54 1.80 -14.14
CA ARG A 121 -1.25 1.11 -13.04
C ARG A 121 -0.90 1.69 -11.67
N ASP A 122 0.34 2.11 -11.46
CA ASP A 122 0.76 2.75 -10.20
C ASP A 122 0.49 4.25 -10.17
N LEU A 123 0.36 4.92 -11.33
CA LEU A 123 0.04 6.35 -11.41
C LEU A 123 -1.45 6.64 -11.19
N CYS A 124 -2.36 5.78 -11.66
CA CYS A 124 -3.81 5.99 -11.58
C CYS A 124 -4.45 5.55 -10.25
N GLN A 125 -3.71 5.66 -9.12
CA GLN A 125 -4.20 5.27 -7.80
C GLN A 125 -5.32 6.18 -7.29
N SER A 126 -6.54 5.66 -7.27
CA SER A 126 -7.71 6.33 -6.70
C SER A 126 -7.93 6.02 -5.21
N ILE A 127 -7.37 4.91 -4.72
CA ILE A 127 -7.49 4.46 -3.33
C ILE A 127 -6.17 4.77 -2.62
N ILE A 128 -6.13 5.86 -1.86
CA ILE A 128 -4.94 6.29 -1.13
C ILE A 128 -5.13 5.97 0.36
N CYS A 129 -4.24 5.16 0.91
CA CYS A 129 -4.25 4.79 2.33
C CYS A 129 -3.21 5.58 3.14
N ALA A 130 -3.56 5.88 4.39
CA ALA A 130 -2.61 6.33 5.42
C ALA A 130 -2.33 5.20 6.41
N LYS A 131 -1.11 5.13 6.93
CA LYS A 131 -0.75 4.24 8.05
C LYS A 131 -1.00 4.94 9.38
N LYS A 132 -1.23 4.18 10.46
CA LYS A 132 -1.29 4.71 11.82
C LYS A 132 -0.05 5.56 12.13
N GLY A 133 -0.27 6.79 12.59
CA GLY A 133 0.76 7.78 12.90
C GLY A 133 1.28 8.55 11.67
N GLU A 134 0.91 8.17 10.45
CA GLU A 134 1.27 8.91 9.24
C GLU A 134 0.59 10.28 9.24
N ALA A 135 1.37 11.31 8.95
CA ALA A 135 0.85 12.65 8.77
C ALA A 135 0.25 12.79 7.37
N ILE A 136 -0.99 13.26 7.30
CA ILE A 136 -1.73 13.45 6.05
C ILE A 136 -1.61 14.88 5.51
N GLY A 137 -1.29 15.84 6.39
CA GLY A 137 -1.16 17.25 6.05
C GLY A 137 -0.71 18.10 7.22
N ARG A 138 -0.45 19.37 6.92
CA ARG A 138 -0.10 20.41 7.88
C ARG A 138 -1.35 21.20 8.27
N TRP A 139 -1.47 21.49 9.56
CA TRP A 139 -2.50 22.31 10.14
C TRP A 139 -1.96 23.72 10.41
N PHE A 140 -2.73 24.74 10.07
CA PHE A 140 -2.44 26.12 10.38
C PHE A 140 -3.58 26.67 11.24
N PRO A 141 -3.33 26.98 12.53
CA PRO A 141 -4.36 27.49 13.43
C PRO A 141 -4.85 28.88 12.96
N SER A 142 -6.09 29.22 13.30
CA SER A 142 -6.63 30.55 13.03
C SER A 142 -5.87 31.63 13.81
N ILE A 143 -5.58 32.75 13.17
CA ILE A 143 -4.94 33.91 13.79
C ILE A 143 -6.01 35.00 13.94
N PRO A 144 -6.28 35.50 15.16
CA PRO A 144 -7.27 36.56 15.36
C PRO A 144 -6.82 37.85 14.67
N GLY A 145 -7.80 38.62 14.20
CA GLY A 145 -7.54 39.95 13.65
C GLY A 145 -7.01 40.88 14.74
N THR A 146 -6.23 41.89 14.35
CA THR A 146 -5.74 42.91 15.30
C THR A 146 -6.62 44.15 15.25
N PRO A 147 -7.05 44.70 16.40
CA PRO A 147 -7.81 45.95 16.43
C PRO A 147 -7.09 47.09 15.73
N GLY A 148 -7.87 47.89 15.01
CA GLY A 148 -7.43 49.17 14.47
C GLY A 148 -7.60 50.29 15.49
N VAL A 149 -7.23 51.51 15.11
CA VAL A 149 -7.43 52.72 15.90
C VAL A 149 -7.88 53.85 14.98
N ASN A 150 -9.01 54.48 15.28
CA ASN A 150 -9.53 55.61 14.52
C ASN A 150 -8.70 56.89 14.79
N VAL A 151 -8.97 57.99 14.09
CA VAL A 151 -8.22 59.24 14.27
C VAL A 151 -8.38 59.88 15.67
N TRP A 152 -9.37 59.44 16.45
CA TRP A 152 -9.65 59.90 17.81
C TRP A 152 -8.96 59.07 18.89
N GLY A 153 -8.30 57.97 18.51
CA GLY A 153 -7.70 57.02 19.45
C GLY A 153 -8.65 55.95 19.99
N ASP A 154 -9.87 55.86 19.47
CA ASP A 154 -10.77 54.77 19.85
C ASP A 154 -10.41 53.48 19.09
N PRO A 155 -10.43 52.31 19.77
CA PRO A 155 -10.15 51.03 19.12
C PRO A 155 -11.28 50.64 18.16
N ILE A 156 -10.90 50.16 16.97
CA ILE A 156 -11.82 49.59 15.98
C ILE A 156 -11.70 48.07 16.06
N PRO A 157 -12.77 47.33 16.42
CA PRO A 157 -12.70 45.88 16.49
C PRO A 157 -12.46 45.29 15.08
N PRO A 158 -11.65 44.22 14.97
CA PRO A 158 -11.51 43.51 13.71
C PRO A 158 -12.81 42.80 13.34
N PRO A 159 -13.01 42.45 12.05
CA PRO A 159 -14.11 41.56 11.65
C PRO A 159 -14.08 40.26 12.45
N PRO A 160 -15.25 39.70 12.81
CA PRO A 160 -15.31 38.46 13.57
C PRO A 160 -14.68 37.32 12.77
N LEU A 161 -13.92 36.45 13.45
CA LEU A 161 -13.45 35.20 12.87
C LEU A 161 -14.67 34.33 12.54
N SER A 162 -14.68 33.69 11.36
CA SER A 162 -15.69 32.69 11.02
C SER A 162 -15.68 31.58 12.08
N GLU A 163 -16.82 31.36 12.74
CA GLU A 163 -16.96 30.32 13.79
C GLU A 163 -16.91 28.89 13.24
N LYS A 164 -17.10 28.71 11.93
CA LYS A 164 -17.06 27.39 11.31
C LYS A 164 -15.63 27.06 10.87
N PRO A 165 -15.05 25.92 11.32
CA PRO A 165 -13.76 25.47 10.82
C PRO A 165 -13.87 25.20 9.32
N SER A 166 -12.79 25.46 8.59
CA SER A 166 -12.76 25.26 7.14
C SER A 166 -12.80 23.78 6.74
N PHE A 167 -12.59 22.89 7.70
CA PHE A 167 -12.61 21.44 7.56
C PHE A 167 -13.19 20.76 8.81
N THR A 168 -13.54 19.49 8.68
CA THR A 168 -13.89 18.63 9.81
C THR A 168 -13.07 17.35 9.74
N LEU A 169 -12.48 16.95 10.87
CA LEU A 169 -11.73 15.71 10.97
C LEU A 169 -12.61 14.60 11.52
N GLY A 170 -12.64 13.46 10.84
CA GLY A 170 -13.30 12.26 11.33
C GLY A 170 -12.61 11.67 12.56
N ASN A 171 -13.28 10.70 13.19
CA ASN A 171 -12.84 10.11 14.46
C ASN A 171 -11.44 9.49 14.42
N ASN A 172 -11.00 9.01 13.26
CA ASN A 172 -9.71 8.33 13.04
C ASN A 172 -8.55 9.28 12.73
N LEU A 173 -8.74 10.59 12.91
CA LEU A 173 -7.74 11.62 12.72
C LEU A 173 -7.58 12.45 14.00
N TYR A 174 -6.39 13.03 14.18
CA TYR A 174 -6.14 14.02 15.22
C TYR A 174 -5.15 15.08 14.73
N ILE A 175 -5.23 16.25 15.36
CA ILE A 175 -4.24 17.32 15.22
C ILE A 175 -3.18 17.11 16.29
N ASP A 176 -1.94 17.04 15.87
CA ASP A 176 -0.77 17.13 16.73
C ASP A 176 -0.33 18.60 16.80
N GLU A 177 -0.76 19.29 17.85
CA GLU A 177 -0.49 20.72 18.04
C GLU A 177 1.00 21.02 18.21
N LYS A 178 1.82 20.05 18.64
CA LYS A 178 3.25 20.25 18.82
C LYS A 178 3.97 20.44 17.48
N ASP A 179 3.58 19.63 16.49
CA ASP A 179 4.18 19.63 15.16
C ASP A 179 3.34 20.39 14.12
N ASN A 180 2.13 20.82 14.50
CA ASN A 180 1.10 21.37 13.61
C ASN A 180 0.77 20.42 12.44
N LEU A 181 0.58 19.14 12.76
CA LEU A 181 0.33 18.09 11.76
C LEU A 181 -0.99 17.39 12.02
N ILE A 182 -1.64 16.95 10.95
CA ILE A 182 -2.82 16.09 11.03
C ILE A 182 -2.36 14.66 10.81
N LYS A 183 -2.58 13.81 11.79
CA LYS A 183 -2.06 12.43 11.82
C LYS A 183 -3.20 11.41 11.91
N ALA A 184 -2.97 10.26 11.31
CA ALA A 184 -3.87 9.12 11.35
C ALA A 184 -3.81 8.40 12.72
N LYS A 185 -4.96 8.19 13.37
CA LYS A 185 -5.06 7.34 14.58
C LYS A 185 -5.06 5.85 14.23
N GLU A 186 -5.65 5.51 13.10
CA GLU A 186 -5.72 4.15 12.56
C GLU A 186 -5.29 4.16 11.08
N SER A 187 -4.79 3.02 10.59
CA SER A 187 -4.50 2.85 9.17
C SER A 187 -5.80 2.63 8.38
N GLY A 188 -5.89 3.17 7.17
CA GLY A 188 -7.08 3.01 6.32
C GLY A 188 -7.07 3.91 5.10
N VAL A 189 -8.16 3.85 4.32
CA VAL A 189 -8.36 4.70 3.13
C VAL A 189 -8.72 6.11 3.57
N VAL A 190 -8.02 7.10 3.02
CA VAL A 190 -8.31 8.52 3.25
C VAL A 190 -9.37 8.98 2.24
N VAL A 191 -10.47 9.53 2.75
CA VAL A 191 -11.57 10.07 1.93
C VAL A 191 -11.80 11.52 2.31
N ILE A 192 -11.98 12.37 1.31
CA ILE A 192 -12.24 13.80 1.49
C ILE A 192 -13.53 14.16 0.77
N GLU A 193 -14.59 14.45 1.53
CA GLU A 193 -15.89 14.82 0.99
C GLU A 193 -16.44 16.05 1.72
N LYS A 194 -16.86 17.08 0.98
CA LYS A 194 -17.49 18.30 1.54
C LYS A 194 -16.69 18.92 2.70
N ASN A 195 -15.36 18.97 2.56
CA ASN A 195 -14.39 19.44 3.56
C ASN A 195 -14.28 18.57 4.83
N VAL A 196 -14.88 17.37 4.84
CA VAL A 196 -14.67 16.37 5.88
C VAL A 196 -13.57 15.43 5.42
N ILE A 197 -12.54 15.26 6.25
CA ILE A 197 -11.46 14.30 6.02
C ILE A 197 -11.71 13.12 6.94
N GLU A 198 -11.80 11.92 6.39
CA GLU A 198 -12.02 10.69 7.14
C GLU A 198 -11.01 9.62 6.78
N ILE A 199 -10.76 8.71 7.72
CA ILE A 199 -10.01 7.48 7.47
C ILE A 199 -10.93 6.31 7.73
N TYR A 200 -10.99 5.40 6.75
CA TYR A 200 -11.77 4.18 6.77
C TYR A 200 -10.84 2.95 6.91
N PRO A 201 -10.71 2.37 8.12
CA PRO A 201 -9.96 1.14 8.33
C PRO A 201 -10.60 -0.07 7.65
N GLU A 202 -11.91 -0.02 7.41
CA GLU A 202 -12.64 -0.97 6.60
C GLU A 202 -13.21 -0.24 5.37
N TYR A 203 -12.94 -0.76 4.17
CA TYR A 203 -13.31 -0.07 2.95
C TYR A 203 -13.85 -1.05 1.90
N THR A 204 -14.89 -0.62 1.18
CA THR A 204 -15.51 -1.39 0.10
C THR A 204 -15.38 -0.65 -1.22
N LEU A 205 -14.62 -1.23 -2.16
CA LEU A 205 -14.57 -0.79 -3.54
C LEU A 205 -15.77 -1.34 -4.30
N LYS A 206 -16.70 -0.46 -4.66
CA LYS A 206 -17.88 -0.76 -5.50
C LYS A 206 -17.51 -0.77 -6.98
N GLY A 207 -16.64 -1.68 -7.39
CA GLY A 207 -16.17 -1.75 -8.76
C GLY A 207 -14.97 -2.67 -8.93
N ASN A 208 -14.32 -2.55 -10.09
CA ASN A 208 -13.15 -3.33 -10.44
C ASN A 208 -11.86 -2.66 -10.00
N VAL A 209 -10.81 -3.46 -9.84
CA VAL A 209 -9.43 -2.97 -9.87
C VAL A 209 -8.99 -2.96 -11.34
N ASP A 210 -9.00 -1.78 -11.93
CA ASP A 210 -8.65 -1.50 -13.33
C ASP A 210 -8.01 -0.11 -13.44
N PHE A 211 -7.86 0.44 -14.66
CA PHE A 211 -7.23 1.75 -14.87
C PHE A 211 -7.97 2.94 -14.23
N SER A 212 -9.24 2.79 -13.85
CA SER A 212 -9.94 3.81 -13.07
C SER A 212 -9.58 3.77 -11.58
N THR A 213 -9.10 2.61 -11.11
CA THR A 213 -8.74 2.40 -9.71
C THR A 213 -7.24 2.47 -9.46
N GLY A 214 -6.44 1.95 -10.39
CA GLY A 214 -5.01 1.69 -10.25
C GLY A 214 -4.71 0.42 -9.45
N ASN A 215 -3.42 0.12 -9.26
CA ASN A 215 -2.97 -0.84 -8.27
C ASN A 215 -3.39 -0.40 -6.87
N VAL A 216 -3.74 -1.35 -6.01
CA VAL A 216 -4.25 -1.04 -4.68
C VAL A 216 -3.25 -1.45 -3.61
N TYR A 217 -2.90 -0.50 -2.75
CA TYR A 217 -2.07 -0.71 -1.56
C TYR A 217 -2.90 -0.37 -0.32
N PHE A 218 -3.54 -1.38 0.27
CA PHE A 218 -4.47 -1.21 1.38
C PHE A 218 -3.80 -1.55 2.72
N TYR A 219 -3.81 -0.59 3.64
CA TYR A 219 -3.17 -0.71 4.96
C TYR A 219 -4.17 -0.82 6.13
N GLY A 220 -5.47 -0.84 5.85
CA GLY A 220 -6.52 -0.95 6.87
C GLY A 220 -6.73 -2.40 7.38
N LYS A 221 -7.81 -2.59 8.12
CA LYS A 221 -8.23 -3.87 8.73
C LYS A 221 -8.91 -4.81 7.72
N LYS A 222 -9.85 -4.31 6.92
CA LYS A 222 -10.60 -5.12 5.93
C LYS A 222 -10.83 -4.36 4.62
N PHE A 223 -10.47 -4.97 3.50
CA PHE A 223 -10.77 -4.45 2.16
C PHE A 223 -11.71 -5.39 1.42
N THR A 224 -12.80 -4.85 0.89
CA THR A 224 -13.78 -5.61 0.10
C THR A 224 -13.82 -5.07 -1.33
N ILE A 225 -13.62 -5.94 -2.32
CA ILE A 225 -13.73 -5.63 -3.74
C ILE A 225 -14.99 -6.32 -4.27
N GLN A 226 -15.98 -5.52 -4.70
CA GLN A 226 -17.24 -6.08 -5.22
C GLN A 226 -17.13 -6.55 -6.67
N GLY A 227 -16.23 -5.94 -7.46
CA GLY A 227 -15.99 -6.32 -8.85
C GLY A 227 -14.78 -7.25 -9.02
N ASP A 228 -14.22 -7.23 -10.23
CA ASP A 228 -13.09 -8.05 -10.64
C ASP A 228 -11.74 -7.34 -10.45
N ILE A 229 -10.66 -8.12 -10.41
CA ILE A 229 -9.30 -7.60 -10.61
C ILE A 229 -8.89 -7.87 -12.05
N LYS A 230 -8.70 -6.81 -12.83
CA LYS A 230 -8.44 -6.88 -14.27
C LYS A 230 -7.00 -7.25 -14.59
N PHE A 231 -6.75 -7.57 -15.85
CA PHE A 231 -5.49 -8.09 -16.35
C PHE A 231 -4.28 -7.27 -15.88
N GLY A 232 -3.30 -7.94 -15.27
CA GLY A 232 -2.03 -7.31 -14.87
C GLY A 232 -2.09 -6.41 -13.63
N PHE A 233 -3.25 -6.25 -12.98
CA PHE A 233 -3.37 -5.40 -11.79
C PHE A 233 -2.88 -6.09 -10.51
N LYS A 234 -2.48 -5.25 -9.56
CA LYS A 234 -1.93 -5.65 -8.27
C LYS A 234 -2.79 -5.17 -7.10
N VAL A 235 -2.98 -6.05 -6.13
CA VAL A 235 -3.60 -5.73 -4.84
C VAL A 235 -2.69 -6.22 -3.71
N ILE A 236 -2.17 -5.29 -2.91
CA ILE A 236 -1.43 -5.56 -1.68
C ILE A 236 -2.30 -5.13 -0.50
N CYS A 237 -2.60 -6.05 0.41
CA CYS A 237 -3.48 -5.84 1.54
C CYS A 237 -2.80 -6.29 2.84
N GLU A 238 -2.54 -5.36 3.76
CA GLU A 238 -1.99 -5.69 5.09
C GLU A 238 -3.05 -6.30 6.03
N GLY A 239 -4.33 -6.01 5.77
CA GLY A 239 -5.45 -6.56 6.51
C GLY A 239 -6.03 -7.81 5.86
N GLU A 240 -7.34 -7.99 6.06
CA GLU A 240 -8.13 -9.03 5.40
C GLU A 240 -8.63 -8.55 4.03
N LEU A 241 -8.66 -9.45 3.06
CA LEU A 241 -9.18 -9.18 1.71
C LEU A 241 -10.40 -10.06 1.42
N GLU A 242 -11.49 -9.43 1.00
CA GLU A 242 -12.66 -10.10 0.44
C GLU A 242 -12.83 -9.69 -1.03
N LEU A 243 -12.70 -10.65 -1.95
CA LEU A 243 -12.93 -10.47 -3.38
C LEU A 243 -14.23 -11.17 -3.78
N GLN A 244 -15.25 -10.39 -4.18
CA GLN A 244 -16.53 -10.95 -4.60
C GLN A 244 -16.54 -11.36 -6.07
N GLY A 245 -15.78 -10.64 -6.92
CA GLY A 245 -15.61 -10.95 -8.34
C GLY A 245 -14.48 -11.95 -8.63
N ALA A 246 -14.04 -11.96 -9.89
CA ALA A 246 -13.01 -12.84 -10.41
C ALA A 246 -11.67 -12.12 -10.65
N THR A 247 -10.64 -12.88 -11.01
CA THR A 247 -9.39 -12.32 -11.53
C THR A 247 -9.27 -12.57 -13.04
N GLU A 248 -8.54 -11.72 -13.74
CA GLU A 248 -8.01 -12.00 -15.08
C GLU A 248 -6.55 -12.47 -15.00
N ASN A 249 -5.89 -12.67 -16.14
CA ASN A 249 -4.50 -13.13 -16.18
C ASN A 249 -3.50 -12.05 -15.69
N LYS A 250 -2.29 -12.48 -15.29
CA LYS A 250 -1.21 -11.63 -14.76
C LYS A 250 -1.56 -10.83 -13.50
N VAL A 251 -2.61 -11.23 -12.78
CA VAL A 251 -3.00 -10.56 -11.52
C VAL A 251 -2.06 -10.97 -10.39
N TYR A 252 -1.67 -10.02 -9.54
CA TYR A 252 -0.89 -10.29 -8.33
C TYR A 252 -1.66 -9.85 -7.07
N ILE A 253 -1.88 -10.79 -6.15
CA ILE A 253 -2.54 -10.55 -4.86
C ILE A 253 -1.57 -10.95 -3.73
N ASP A 254 -1.29 -10.02 -2.81
CA ASP A 254 -0.52 -10.27 -1.58
C ASP A 254 -1.31 -9.81 -0.36
N VAL A 255 -1.67 -10.73 0.53
CA VAL A 255 -2.53 -10.48 1.69
C VAL A 255 -1.84 -10.95 2.97
N LYS A 256 -1.69 -10.08 3.97
CA LYS A 256 -1.13 -10.45 5.28
C LYS A 256 -2.17 -11.02 6.24
N GLY A 257 -3.44 -10.64 6.12
CA GLY A 257 -4.55 -11.25 6.85
C GLY A 257 -5.13 -12.48 6.15
N SER A 258 -6.42 -12.75 6.39
CA SER A 258 -7.16 -13.79 5.66
C SER A 258 -7.66 -13.31 4.30
N PHE A 259 -7.86 -14.26 3.38
CA PHE A 259 -8.38 -13.99 2.05
C PHE A 259 -9.64 -14.81 1.75
N VAL A 260 -10.72 -14.15 1.35
CA VAL A 260 -11.96 -14.79 0.91
C VAL A 260 -12.24 -14.39 -0.53
N CYS A 261 -12.41 -15.36 -1.41
CA CYS A 261 -12.80 -15.14 -2.79
C CYS A 261 -14.11 -15.86 -3.13
N GLN A 262 -15.16 -15.08 -3.41
CA GLN A 262 -16.47 -15.59 -3.82
C GLN A 262 -16.60 -15.82 -5.33
N GLY A 263 -15.68 -15.30 -6.13
CA GLY A 263 -15.59 -15.55 -7.57
C GLY A 263 -14.60 -16.64 -7.94
N ILE A 264 -14.04 -16.56 -9.14
CA ILE A 264 -13.07 -17.54 -9.67
C ILE A 264 -11.74 -16.85 -9.86
N ILE A 265 -10.69 -17.47 -9.32
CA ILE A 265 -9.32 -17.04 -9.54
C ILE A 265 -8.83 -17.73 -10.81
N ARG A 266 -8.45 -16.97 -11.81
CA ARG A 266 -7.98 -17.50 -13.08
C ARG A 266 -6.81 -16.73 -13.69
N GLY A 267 -5.98 -17.45 -14.44
CA GLY A 267 -4.87 -16.92 -15.23
C GLY A 267 -3.56 -17.64 -14.99
N GLU A 268 -2.88 -18.05 -16.06
CA GLU A 268 -1.60 -18.78 -16.03
C GLU A 268 -0.48 -18.04 -15.30
N GLU A 269 -0.46 -16.72 -15.41
CA GLU A 269 0.52 -15.85 -14.76
C GLU A 269 -0.04 -15.19 -13.48
N THR A 270 -1.25 -15.56 -13.07
CA THR A 270 -1.88 -15.05 -11.85
C THR A 270 -1.28 -15.71 -10.63
N LYS A 271 -0.83 -14.89 -9.67
CA LYS A 271 -0.13 -15.31 -8.46
C LYS A 271 -0.79 -14.74 -7.22
N ILE A 272 -1.04 -15.59 -6.24
CA ILE A 272 -1.68 -15.23 -4.98
C ILE A 272 -0.80 -15.67 -3.82
N LYS A 273 -0.51 -14.72 -2.92
CA LYS A 273 0.20 -14.94 -1.67
C LYS A 273 -0.67 -14.51 -0.49
N VAL A 274 -0.88 -15.40 0.47
CA VAL A 274 -1.69 -15.11 1.65
C VAL A 274 -1.01 -15.66 2.89
N LYS A 275 -0.82 -14.82 3.91
CA LYS A 275 -0.27 -15.29 5.19
C LYS A 275 -1.34 -15.93 6.10
N GLY A 276 -2.56 -15.42 6.07
CA GLY A 276 -3.66 -15.98 6.84
C GLY A 276 -4.32 -17.20 6.19
N ASN A 277 -5.48 -17.57 6.73
CA ASN A 277 -6.34 -18.58 6.14
C ASN A 277 -7.01 -18.06 4.86
N SER A 278 -7.29 -18.96 3.93
CA SER A 278 -7.96 -18.64 2.67
C SER A 278 -9.18 -19.51 2.42
N GLN A 279 -10.27 -18.89 1.95
CA GLN A 279 -11.45 -19.59 1.43
C GLN A 279 -11.76 -19.09 0.02
N ILE A 280 -11.65 -19.99 -0.95
CA ILE A 280 -11.73 -19.63 -2.38
C ILE A 280 -12.77 -20.53 -3.06
N LYS A 281 -13.68 -19.93 -3.82
CA LYS A 281 -14.75 -20.69 -4.46
C LYS A 281 -14.24 -21.58 -5.60
N GLY A 282 -13.35 -21.09 -6.44
CA GLY A 282 -12.74 -21.87 -7.50
C GLY A 282 -11.43 -21.25 -8.02
N VAL A 283 -10.54 -22.11 -8.50
CA VAL A 283 -9.24 -21.72 -9.07
C VAL A 283 -9.00 -22.45 -10.39
N GLU A 284 -8.54 -21.72 -11.41
CA GLU A 284 -8.22 -22.22 -12.74
C GLU A 284 -6.87 -21.66 -13.23
N PHE A 285 -5.90 -22.51 -13.54
CA PHE A 285 -4.61 -22.12 -14.12
C PHE A 285 -3.72 -21.20 -13.26
N ALA A 286 -4.04 -20.96 -11.99
CA ALA A 286 -3.31 -19.99 -11.16
C ALA A 286 -2.28 -20.64 -10.22
N THR A 287 -1.38 -19.82 -9.68
CA THR A 287 -0.41 -20.23 -8.65
C THR A 287 -0.76 -19.61 -7.30
N LEU A 288 -0.84 -20.44 -6.26
CA LEU A 288 -1.21 -20.03 -4.90
C LEU A 288 -0.13 -20.42 -3.89
N GLU A 289 0.19 -19.50 -3.00
CA GLU A 289 1.06 -19.70 -1.84
C GLU A 289 0.34 -19.20 -0.58
N ILE A 290 -0.06 -20.13 0.29
CA ILE A 290 -0.90 -19.85 1.46
C ILE A 290 -0.17 -20.34 2.73
N GLU A 291 0.18 -19.46 3.65
CA GLU A 291 0.82 -19.86 4.92
C GLU A 291 -0.20 -20.48 5.90
N GLY A 292 -1.47 -20.05 5.84
CA GLY A 292 -2.56 -20.63 6.63
C GLY A 292 -3.20 -21.88 6.00
N ASN A 293 -4.44 -22.16 6.41
CA ASN A 293 -5.25 -23.23 5.81
C ASN A 293 -5.93 -22.73 4.53
N LEU A 294 -6.09 -23.62 3.54
CA LEU A 294 -6.81 -23.35 2.30
C LEU A 294 -8.10 -24.17 2.22
N THR A 295 -9.23 -23.48 2.10
CA THR A 295 -10.53 -24.10 1.81
C THR A 295 -10.94 -23.80 0.37
N ILE A 296 -11.14 -24.84 -0.43
CA ILE A 296 -11.68 -24.75 -1.79
C ILE A 296 -13.14 -25.21 -1.79
N VAL A 297 -14.06 -24.36 -2.28
CA VAL A 297 -15.49 -24.70 -2.25
C VAL A 297 -15.87 -25.62 -3.41
N ASN A 298 -15.53 -25.25 -4.64
CA ASN A 298 -15.94 -26.02 -5.81
C ASN A 298 -14.79 -26.79 -6.42
N TYR A 299 -13.74 -26.10 -6.88
CA TYR A 299 -12.69 -26.79 -7.61
C TYR A 299 -11.34 -26.06 -7.60
N LEU A 300 -10.29 -26.87 -7.75
CA LEU A 300 -8.93 -26.44 -8.03
C LEU A 300 -8.47 -27.14 -9.31
N ILE A 301 -8.29 -26.36 -10.38
CA ILE A 301 -8.12 -26.88 -11.74
C ILE A 301 -6.84 -26.33 -12.39
N PHE A 302 -6.00 -27.20 -12.95
CA PHE A 302 -4.76 -26.83 -13.65
C PHE A 302 -3.86 -25.86 -12.86
N SER A 303 -3.88 -25.94 -11.53
CA SER A 303 -3.28 -24.94 -10.65
C SER A 303 -2.13 -25.52 -9.85
N ASN A 304 -1.17 -24.67 -9.50
CA ASN A 304 -0.06 -25.03 -8.61
C ASN A 304 -0.28 -24.39 -7.26
N CYS A 305 -0.25 -25.18 -6.18
CA CYS A 305 -0.55 -24.69 -4.84
C CYS A 305 0.50 -25.15 -3.84
N ILE A 306 0.97 -24.22 -3.03
CA ILE A 306 1.78 -24.47 -1.85
C ILE A 306 1.00 -23.96 -0.65
N VAL A 307 0.68 -24.85 0.29
CA VAL A 307 -0.09 -24.54 1.50
C VAL A 307 0.67 -25.03 2.73
N TYR A 308 0.95 -24.16 3.69
CA TYR A 308 1.65 -24.53 4.92
C TYR A 308 0.69 -25.04 6.03
N GLY A 309 -0.61 -24.73 5.92
CA GLY A 309 -1.66 -25.34 6.74
C GLY A 309 -2.24 -26.62 6.13
N ASN A 310 -3.54 -26.87 6.38
CA ASN A 310 -4.32 -27.96 5.77
C ASN A 310 -5.05 -27.48 4.51
N ILE A 311 -5.35 -28.42 3.61
CA ILE A 311 -6.22 -28.18 2.45
C ILE A 311 -7.54 -28.92 2.64
N THR A 312 -8.66 -28.20 2.49
CA THR A 312 -10.01 -28.76 2.59
C THR A 312 -10.83 -28.41 1.35
N ALA A 313 -11.27 -29.44 0.61
CA ALA A 313 -12.12 -29.34 -0.58
C ALA A 313 -13.31 -30.30 -0.43
N THR A 314 -14.04 -30.19 0.68
CA THR A 314 -15.15 -31.07 1.05
C THR A 314 -16.53 -30.45 0.88
N SER A 315 -16.61 -29.13 0.71
CA SER A 315 -17.87 -28.44 0.41
C SER A 315 -18.14 -28.43 -1.11
N GLY A 316 -19.29 -27.90 -1.54
CA GLY A 316 -19.63 -27.75 -2.96
C GLY A 316 -19.34 -28.99 -3.82
N LYS A 317 -18.62 -28.78 -4.93
CA LYS A 317 -18.13 -29.88 -5.79
C LYS A 317 -16.88 -30.56 -5.22
N GLY A 318 -16.01 -29.84 -4.51
CA GLY A 318 -14.83 -30.39 -3.84
C GLY A 318 -13.83 -31.13 -4.73
N ILE A 319 -13.56 -30.61 -5.94
CA ILE A 319 -12.75 -31.31 -6.97
C ILE A 319 -11.33 -30.73 -7.04
N ILE A 320 -10.31 -31.59 -7.10
CA ILE A 320 -8.93 -31.19 -7.39
C ILE A 320 -8.43 -31.98 -8.60
N TYR A 321 -8.09 -31.32 -9.72
CA TYR A 321 -7.48 -32.00 -10.86
C TYR A 321 -6.60 -31.08 -11.72
N GLY A 322 -5.56 -31.64 -12.33
CA GLY A 322 -4.63 -30.91 -13.18
C GLY A 322 -3.71 -29.99 -12.37
N GLY A 323 -2.41 -30.26 -12.43
CA GLY A 323 -1.39 -29.49 -11.70
C GLY A 323 -0.89 -30.19 -10.44
N GLU A 324 -0.26 -29.42 -9.56
CA GLU A 324 0.45 -29.92 -8.38
C GLU A 324 0.03 -29.16 -7.11
N VAL A 325 -0.53 -29.90 -6.16
CA VAL A 325 -1.00 -29.38 -4.88
C VAL A 325 -0.13 -29.93 -3.77
N LYS A 326 0.58 -29.06 -3.07
CA LYS A 326 1.49 -29.40 -1.97
C LYS A 326 1.02 -28.75 -0.69
N CYS A 327 0.87 -29.57 0.35
CA CYS A 327 0.34 -29.17 1.64
C CYS A 327 1.23 -29.70 2.77
N SER A 328 1.66 -28.85 3.70
CA SER A 328 2.40 -29.29 4.90
C SER A 328 1.50 -30.00 5.92
N GLY A 329 0.21 -29.66 5.94
CA GLY A 329 -0.81 -30.34 6.75
C GLY A 329 -1.42 -31.57 6.07
N ASN A 330 -2.67 -31.85 6.44
CA ASN A 330 -3.51 -32.87 5.80
C ASN A 330 -4.23 -32.30 4.58
N VAL A 331 -4.61 -33.19 3.67
CA VAL A 331 -5.49 -32.86 2.54
C VAL A 331 -6.79 -33.64 2.68
N GLU A 332 -7.92 -32.97 2.55
CA GLU A 332 -9.24 -33.61 2.48
C GLU A 332 -9.99 -33.08 1.26
N ALA A 333 -10.47 -33.95 0.38
CA ALA A 333 -11.19 -33.57 -0.84
C ALA A 333 -12.33 -34.54 -1.14
N LYS A 334 -13.37 -34.10 -1.85
CA LYS A 334 -14.40 -35.02 -2.36
C LYS A 334 -13.85 -35.87 -3.50
N ILE A 335 -13.30 -35.20 -4.51
CA ILE A 335 -12.87 -35.84 -5.75
C ILE A 335 -11.45 -35.39 -6.11
N ILE A 336 -10.57 -36.34 -6.42
CA ILE A 336 -9.23 -36.06 -6.93
C ILE A 336 -9.04 -36.70 -8.31
N GLY A 337 -8.60 -35.91 -9.28
CA GLY A 337 -8.48 -36.28 -10.69
C GLY A 337 -9.79 -36.13 -11.46
N ASN A 338 -9.77 -36.57 -12.72
CA ASN A 338 -10.91 -36.51 -13.62
C ASN A 338 -10.99 -37.74 -14.55
N THR A 339 -12.08 -37.86 -15.29
CA THR A 339 -12.33 -38.94 -16.25
C THR A 339 -11.33 -38.98 -17.40
N SER A 340 -10.70 -37.85 -17.72
CA SER A 340 -9.69 -37.76 -18.77
C SER A 340 -8.28 -38.15 -18.30
N HIS A 341 -8.14 -38.63 -17.05
CA HIS A 341 -6.86 -39.03 -16.45
C HIS A 341 -5.79 -37.94 -16.53
N THR A 342 -6.22 -36.68 -16.40
CA THR A 342 -5.32 -35.53 -16.42
C THR A 342 -4.31 -35.66 -15.27
N PRO A 343 -3.00 -35.55 -15.54
CA PRO A 343 -1.96 -35.65 -14.51
C PRO A 343 -2.25 -34.71 -13.34
N THR A 344 -2.43 -35.31 -12.17
CA THR A 344 -2.81 -34.61 -10.94
C THR A 344 -1.93 -35.12 -9.82
N LYS A 345 -1.22 -34.22 -9.14
CA LYS A 345 -0.36 -34.56 -8.02
C LYS A 345 -0.85 -33.87 -6.76
N VAL A 346 -1.07 -34.64 -5.70
CA VAL A 346 -1.52 -34.12 -4.41
C VAL A 346 -0.60 -34.66 -3.32
N PHE A 347 0.03 -33.76 -2.58
CA PHE A 347 0.97 -34.08 -1.51
C PHE A 347 0.48 -33.54 -0.17
N ALA A 348 0.48 -34.39 0.86
CA ALA A 348 0.36 -34.02 2.26
C ALA A 348 1.72 -34.11 2.96
N GLY A 349 1.90 -33.45 4.10
CA GLY A 349 3.19 -33.42 4.80
C GLY A 349 4.34 -32.80 3.99
N TYR A 350 4.04 -32.02 2.95
CA TYR A 350 5.02 -31.37 2.09
C TYR A 350 5.35 -29.99 2.63
N ASN A 351 6.42 -29.88 3.41
CA ASN A 351 7.00 -28.58 3.76
C ASN A 351 8.08 -28.22 2.72
N PRO A 352 7.88 -27.18 1.87
CA PRO A 352 8.85 -26.80 0.84
C PRO A 352 10.24 -26.45 1.40
N GLU A 353 10.30 -25.85 2.59
CA GLU A 353 11.56 -25.44 3.24
C GLU A 353 12.41 -26.65 3.66
N LEU A 354 11.80 -27.83 3.78
CA LEU A 354 12.49 -29.08 4.12
C LEU A 354 12.66 -29.99 2.90
N ILE A 355 11.60 -30.18 2.12
CA ILE A 355 11.56 -31.14 1.02
C ILE A 355 12.35 -30.65 -0.20
N GLU A 356 12.32 -29.36 -0.53
CA GLU A 356 13.06 -28.85 -1.69
C GLU A 356 14.58 -28.89 -1.47
N PRO A 357 15.14 -28.49 -0.31
CA PRO A 357 16.55 -28.73 0.00
C PRO A 357 16.89 -30.22 0.03
N TYR A 358 16.03 -31.06 0.62
CA TYR A 358 16.25 -32.51 0.68
C TYR A 358 16.36 -33.14 -0.72
N LYS A 359 15.45 -32.80 -1.62
CA LYS A 359 15.49 -33.24 -3.03
C LYS A 359 16.72 -32.71 -3.77
N ARG A 360 17.14 -31.49 -3.48
CA ARG A 360 18.35 -30.90 -4.08
C ARG A 360 19.60 -31.66 -3.61
N ALA A 361 19.73 -31.89 -2.32
CA ALA A 361 20.85 -32.62 -1.72
C ALA A 361 20.94 -34.06 -2.26
N LEU A 362 19.81 -34.78 -2.36
CA LEU A 362 19.78 -36.12 -3.00
C LEU A 362 20.23 -36.09 -4.46
N LYS A 363 19.80 -35.09 -5.23
CA LYS A 363 20.19 -34.95 -6.64
C LYS A 363 21.68 -34.62 -6.78
N GLU A 364 22.23 -33.84 -5.86
CA GLU A 364 23.66 -33.53 -5.82
C GLU A 364 24.49 -34.74 -5.39
N GLU A 365 24.04 -35.50 -4.38
CA GLU A 365 24.66 -36.76 -3.95
C GLU A 365 24.78 -37.73 -5.13
N MET A 366 23.66 -38.00 -5.85
CA MET A 366 23.66 -38.90 -7.01
C MET A 366 24.67 -38.47 -8.10
N LYS A 367 24.78 -37.17 -8.37
CA LYS A 367 25.72 -36.65 -9.38
C LYS A 367 27.17 -36.84 -8.94
N ILE A 368 27.46 -36.59 -7.66
CA ILE A 368 28.82 -36.76 -7.12
C ILE A 368 29.19 -38.25 -7.11
N GLU A 369 28.26 -39.13 -6.77
CA GLU A 369 28.48 -40.58 -6.84
C GLU A 369 28.81 -41.04 -8.26
N GLU A 370 28.12 -40.53 -9.29
CA GLU A 370 28.43 -40.85 -10.70
C GLU A 370 29.82 -40.35 -11.11
N VAL A 371 30.20 -39.13 -10.70
CA VAL A 371 31.54 -38.58 -10.97
C VAL A 371 32.61 -39.40 -10.25
N LEU A 372 32.37 -39.74 -8.99
CA LEU A 372 33.28 -40.51 -8.16
C LEU A 372 33.51 -41.90 -8.75
N GLU A 373 32.45 -42.57 -9.24
CA GLU A 373 32.59 -43.87 -9.92
C GLU A 373 33.55 -43.78 -11.11
N ARG A 374 33.43 -42.73 -11.94
CA ARG A 374 34.33 -42.50 -13.10
C ARG A 374 35.77 -42.21 -12.65
N LEU A 375 35.94 -41.41 -11.60
CA LEU A 375 37.26 -41.10 -11.03
C LEU A 375 37.93 -42.35 -10.46
N GLU A 376 37.20 -43.16 -9.69
CA GLU A 376 37.67 -44.42 -9.11
C GLU A 376 38.09 -45.42 -10.19
N GLN A 377 37.33 -45.54 -11.28
CA GLN A 377 37.72 -46.34 -12.44
C GLN A 377 39.04 -45.85 -13.05
N GLY A 378 39.18 -44.53 -13.23
CA GLY A 378 40.41 -43.91 -13.72
C GLY A 378 41.62 -44.15 -12.81
N ILE A 379 41.45 -43.96 -11.49
CA ILE A 379 42.47 -44.21 -10.47
C ILE A 379 42.86 -45.69 -10.47
N ARG A 380 41.89 -46.62 -10.54
CA ARG A 380 42.14 -48.06 -10.59
C ARG A 380 42.96 -48.46 -11.81
N LEU A 381 42.65 -47.91 -12.98
CA LEU A 381 43.43 -48.11 -14.21
C LEU A 381 44.84 -47.54 -14.06
N GLY A 382 44.97 -46.31 -13.55
CA GLY A 382 46.26 -45.66 -13.31
C GLY A 382 47.15 -46.45 -12.35
N LYS A 383 46.60 -46.93 -11.22
CA LYS A 383 47.30 -47.79 -10.25
C LYS A 383 47.76 -49.12 -10.85
N LYS A 384 46.94 -49.74 -11.72
CA LYS A 384 47.34 -50.94 -12.46
C LYS A 384 48.54 -50.66 -13.37
N ILE A 385 48.48 -49.59 -14.18
CA ILE A 385 49.57 -49.24 -15.11
C ILE A 385 50.87 -48.92 -14.35
N LYS A 386 50.77 -48.22 -13.20
CA LYS A 386 51.90 -47.96 -12.30
C LYS A 386 52.57 -49.25 -11.82
N LYS A 387 51.76 -50.25 -11.41
CA LYS A 387 52.25 -51.55 -10.92
C LYS A 387 53.01 -52.35 -11.98
N TYR A 388 52.66 -52.20 -13.27
CA TYR A 388 53.36 -52.86 -14.38
C TYR A 388 54.58 -52.07 -14.91
N GLY A 389 55.00 -51.00 -14.23
CA GLY A 389 56.21 -50.24 -14.57
C GLY A 389 56.13 -49.39 -15.85
N LYS A 390 54.92 -49.12 -16.36
CA LYS A 390 54.68 -48.45 -17.66
C LYS A 390 54.16 -47.01 -17.56
N LEU A 391 54.28 -46.36 -16.39
CA LEU A 391 53.71 -45.05 -16.16
C LEU A 391 54.77 -43.95 -16.35
N SER A 392 54.52 -43.01 -17.26
CA SER A 392 55.39 -41.83 -17.44
C SER A 392 55.11 -40.77 -16.37
N GLU A 393 56.08 -39.88 -16.09
CA GLU A 393 55.92 -38.79 -15.11
C GLU A 393 54.67 -37.92 -15.35
N GLN A 394 54.33 -37.65 -16.62
CA GLN A 394 53.11 -36.91 -16.97
C GLN A 394 51.85 -37.64 -16.54
N LYS A 395 51.81 -38.98 -16.65
CA LYS A 395 50.66 -39.80 -16.24
C LYS A 395 50.59 -39.97 -14.72
N GLU A 396 51.73 -39.91 -14.02
CA GLU A 396 51.74 -39.86 -12.55
C GLU A 396 51.12 -38.57 -12.01
N LYS A 397 51.44 -37.41 -12.61
CA LYS A 397 50.79 -36.14 -12.24
C LYS A 397 49.28 -36.17 -12.48
N ILE A 398 48.82 -36.83 -13.54
CA ILE A 398 47.38 -37.00 -13.80
C ILE A 398 46.74 -37.90 -12.73
N LEU A 399 47.40 -39.01 -12.35
CA LEU A 399 46.90 -39.90 -11.31
C LEU A 399 46.74 -39.17 -9.96
N LEU A 400 47.74 -38.38 -9.56
CA LEU A 400 47.67 -37.57 -8.34
C LEU A 400 46.49 -36.59 -8.38
N LYS A 401 46.30 -35.88 -9.50
CA LYS A 401 45.14 -34.97 -9.67
C LYS A 401 43.80 -35.69 -9.57
N LEU A 402 43.69 -36.90 -10.13
CA LEU A 402 42.47 -37.71 -10.02
C LEU A 402 42.19 -38.11 -8.58
N GLU A 403 43.23 -38.50 -7.82
CA GLU A 403 43.12 -38.84 -6.39
C GLU A 403 42.73 -37.62 -5.54
N GLU A 404 43.34 -36.45 -5.77
CA GLU A 404 42.97 -35.19 -5.11
C GLU A 404 41.51 -34.80 -5.39
N GLU A 405 41.05 -34.95 -6.63
CA GLU A 405 39.67 -34.63 -7.00
C GLU A 405 38.66 -35.63 -6.40
N ALA A 406 39.01 -36.92 -6.36
CA ALA A 406 38.22 -37.93 -5.67
C ALA A 406 38.11 -37.65 -4.17
N GLU A 407 39.20 -37.22 -3.52
CA GLU A 407 39.18 -36.85 -2.09
C GLU A 407 38.23 -35.66 -1.82
N LYS A 408 38.22 -34.64 -2.69
CA LYS A 408 37.25 -33.54 -2.60
C LYS A 408 35.81 -34.04 -2.77
N CYS A 409 35.58 -34.96 -3.71
CA CYS A 409 34.26 -35.55 -3.92
C CYS A 409 33.78 -36.31 -2.67
N TYR A 410 34.64 -37.14 -2.05
CA TYR A 410 34.31 -37.83 -0.80
C TYR A 410 33.95 -36.86 0.34
N LYS A 411 34.74 -35.80 0.54
CA LYS A 411 34.46 -34.78 1.58
C LYS A 411 33.13 -34.06 1.34
N THR A 412 32.79 -33.80 0.08
CA THR A 412 31.51 -33.15 -0.28
C THR A 412 30.34 -34.12 -0.06
N LEU A 413 30.51 -35.38 -0.44
CA LEU A 413 29.52 -36.44 -0.28
C LEU A 413 29.25 -36.75 1.20
N GLU A 414 30.27 -36.72 2.06
CA GLU A 414 30.11 -36.86 3.51
C GLU A 414 29.22 -35.73 4.09
N LYS A 415 29.48 -34.48 3.70
CA LYS A 415 28.66 -33.33 4.11
C LYS A 415 27.21 -33.44 3.61
N LEU A 416 27.02 -33.82 2.34
CA LEU A 416 25.68 -34.03 1.78
C LEU A 416 24.94 -35.14 2.52
N LYS A 417 25.59 -36.26 2.84
CA LYS A 417 24.98 -37.35 3.62
C LYS A 417 24.55 -36.90 5.01
N GLU A 418 25.35 -36.07 5.67
CA GLU A 418 25.00 -35.47 6.95
C GLU A 418 23.77 -34.54 6.83
N GLU A 419 23.77 -33.66 5.83
CA GLU A 419 22.64 -32.76 5.52
C GLU A 419 21.35 -33.54 5.23
N ILE A 420 21.42 -34.54 4.36
CA ILE A 420 20.30 -35.43 4.01
C ILE A 420 19.75 -36.12 5.26
N ASN A 421 20.62 -36.63 6.14
CA ASN A 421 20.20 -37.28 7.38
C ASN A 421 19.52 -36.30 8.34
N ASN A 422 20.02 -35.08 8.45
CA ASN A 422 19.42 -34.04 9.29
C ASN A 422 18.04 -33.62 8.77
N LEU A 423 17.91 -33.36 7.46
CA LEU A 423 16.64 -33.05 6.82
C LEU A 423 15.64 -34.21 6.96
N ARG A 424 16.08 -35.46 6.80
CA ARG A 424 15.23 -36.64 6.94
C ARG A 424 14.61 -36.76 8.34
N LYS A 425 15.35 -36.40 9.39
CA LYS A 425 14.82 -36.37 10.77
C LYS A 425 13.71 -35.34 10.92
N LEU A 426 13.89 -34.14 10.36
CA LEU A 426 12.87 -33.07 10.39
C LEU A 426 11.64 -33.45 9.57
N ILE A 427 11.82 -34.09 8.41
CA ILE A 427 10.73 -34.55 7.53
C ILE A 427 9.87 -35.63 8.21
N ALA A 428 10.45 -36.43 9.13
CA ALA A 428 9.75 -37.54 9.78
C ALA A 428 8.47 -37.10 10.52
N GLU A 429 8.42 -35.88 11.06
CA GLU A 429 7.25 -35.34 11.76
C GLU A 429 6.02 -35.21 10.83
N TYR A 430 6.28 -34.98 9.54
CA TYR A 430 5.27 -34.77 8.51
C TYR A 430 4.75 -36.08 7.90
N LYS A 431 5.39 -37.22 8.18
CA LYS A 431 4.95 -38.53 7.67
C LYS A 431 3.62 -39.00 8.24
N SER A 432 3.19 -38.41 9.37
CA SER A 432 1.90 -38.69 10.01
C SER A 432 0.69 -38.04 9.30
N ARG A 433 0.92 -37.20 8.29
CA ARG A 433 -0.15 -36.53 7.54
C ARG A 433 -0.86 -37.49 6.60
N THR A 434 -2.10 -37.15 6.27
CA THR A 434 -3.00 -38.01 5.48
C THR A 434 -3.64 -37.24 4.32
N ILE A 435 -4.02 -37.98 3.29
CA ILE A 435 -4.90 -37.50 2.22
C ILE A 435 -6.21 -38.29 2.31
N LYS A 436 -7.31 -37.60 2.61
CA LYS A 436 -8.66 -38.17 2.70
C LYS A 436 -9.45 -37.80 1.45
N ILE A 437 -10.04 -38.80 0.81
CA ILE A 437 -10.85 -38.66 -0.39
C ILE A 437 -12.25 -39.19 -0.08
N LEU A 438 -13.27 -38.33 -0.13
CA LEU A 438 -14.61 -38.70 0.34
C LEU A 438 -15.42 -39.51 -0.68
N ASP A 439 -15.28 -39.21 -1.97
CA ASP A 439 -16.16 -39.76 -3.02
C ASP A 439 -15.39 -40.55 -4.08
N LYS A 440 -14.39 -39.95 -4.75
CA LYS A 440 -13.71 -40.64 -5.84
C LYS A 440 -12.29 -40.15 -6.10
N VAL A 441 -11.40 -41.08 -6.41
CA VAL A 441 -10.09 -40.78 -6.98
C VAL A 441 -9.94 -41.49 -8.31
N TYR A 442 -9.48 -40.75 -9.32
CA TYR A 442 -9.30 -41.26 -10.67
C TYR A 442 -7.90 -41.86 -10.88
N ALA A 443 -7.77 -42.79 -11.83
CA ALA A 443 -6.49 -43.32 -12.24
C ALA A 443 -5.59 -42.22 -12.82
N GLY A 444 -4.27 -42.39 -12.69
CA GLY A 444 -3.27 -41.39 -13.08
C GLY A 444 -3.00 -40.30 -12.03
N VAL A 445 -3.78 -40.27 -10.93
CA VAL A 445 -3.51 -39.41 -9.79
C VAL A 445 -2.30 -39.94 -9.03
N THR A 446 -1.34 -39.05 -8.76
CA THR A 446 -0.23 -39.31 -7.84
C THR A 446 -0.53 -38.70 -6.48
N LEU A 447 -0.66 -39.54 -5.47
CA LEU A 447 -0.75 -39.15 -4.07
C LEU A 447 0.65 -39.22 -3.46
N GLY A 448 0.98 -38.26 -2.60
CA GLY A 448 2.27 -38.25 -1.91
C GLY A 448 2.15 -37.82 -0.46
N ILE A 449 3.01 -38.39 0.37
CA ILE A 449 3.26 -37.90 1.73
C ILE A 449 4.77 -37.70 1.83
N THR A 450 5.20 -36.48 2.17
CA THR A 450 6.61 -36.09 2.17
C THR A 450 7.29 -36.36 0.81
N ASP A 451 8.27 -37.25 0.79
CA ASP A 451 9.07 -37.73 -0.32
C ASP A 451 8.51 -39.03 -0.95
N ILE A 452 7.57 -39.71 -0.26
CA ILE A 452 6.98 -40.97 -0.72
C ILE A 452 5.78 -40.69 -1.61
N THR A 453 5.72 -41.35 -2.76
CA THR A 453 4.64 -41.18 -3.75
C THR A 453 3.99 -42.51 -4.13
N TYR A 454 2.73 -42.44 -4.51
CA TYR A 454 1.92 -43.55 -4.98
C TYR A 454 1.00 -43.08 -6.11
N THR A 455 1.16 -43.65 -7.29
CA THR A 455 0.29 -43.35 -8.44
C THR A 455 -0.78 -44.42 -8.57
N LEU A 456 -2.05 -44.00 -8.68
CA LEU A 456 -3.17 -44.89 -8.86
C LEU A 456 -3.25 -45.40 -10.31
N ASN A 457 -3.41 -46.71 -10.46
CA ASN A 457 -3.56 -47.36 -11.77
C ASN A 457 -5.03 -47.52 -12.20
N GLU A 458 -5.96 -47.46 -11.25
CA GLU A 458 -7.40 -47.65 -11.47
C GLU A 458 -8.20 -46.63 -10.67
N ASN A 459 -9.44 -46.38 -11.09
CA ASN A 459 -10.36 -45.52 -10.35
C ASN A 459 -10.78 -46.22 -9.06
N LYS A 460 -10.89 -45.47 -7.96
CA LYS A 460 -11.43 -45.99 -6.69
C LYS A 460 -12.51 -45.07 -6.14
N SER A 461 -13.57 -45.68 -5.64
CA SER A 461 -14.66 -44.99 -4.94
C SER A 461 -14.36 -44.93 -3.44
N GLY A 462 -14.66 -43.77 -2.86
CA GLY A 462 -14.45 -43.40 -1.47
C GLY A 462 -15.54 -43.91 -0.52
N PRO A 463 -15.38 -43.63 0.79
CA PRO A 463 -14.26 -42.88 1.37
C PRO A 463 -12.95 -43.66 1.29
N ILE A 464 -11.84 -42.96 1.07
CA ILE A 464 -10.49 -43.53 1.01
C ILE A 464 -9.55 -42.66 1.84
N ILE A 465 -8.65 -43.28 2.58
CA ILE A 465 -7.58 -42.62 3.31
C ILE A 465 -6.24 -43.13 2.79
N PHE A 466 -5.40 -42.21 2.34
CA PHE A 466 -4.01 -42.43 2.03
C PHE A 466 -3.13 -42.00 3.20
N TYR A 467 -2.29 -42.90 3.69
CA TYR A 467 -1.37 -42.68 4.82
C TYR A 467 -0.12 -43.55 4.66
N LEU A 468 0.90 -43.29 5.50
CA LEU A 468 2.11 -44.11 5.54
C LEU A 468 2.07 -45.08 6.72
N GLU A 469 2.34 -46.36 6.46
CA GLU A 469 2.53 -47.40 7.47
C GLU A 469 3.92 -47.99 7.30
N ALA A 470 4.80 -47.82 8.30
CA ALA A 470 6.22 -48.22 8.21
C ALA A 470 6.89 -47.76 6.90
N ASP A 471 6.71 -46.48 6.55
CA ASP A 471 7.22 -45.83 5.32
C ASP A 471 6.68 -46.43 4.00
N LYS A 472 5.63 -47.24 4.05
CA LYS A 472 4.95 -47.75 2.85
C LYS A 472 3.65 -47.00 2.62
N PRO A 473 3.35 -46.60 1.37
CA PRO A 473 2.07 -46.00 1.03
C PRO A 473 0.94 -47.03 1.21
N VAL A 474 -0.05 -46.69 2.04
CA VAL A 474 -1.26 -47.48 2.25
C VAL A 474 -2.46 -46.68 1.80
N LEU A 475 -3.32 -47.32 1.02
CA LEU A 475 -4.59 -46.77 0.56
C LEU A 475 -5.72 -47.64 1.11
N LYS A 476 -6.43 -47.14 2.13
CA LYS A 476 -7.51 -47.86 2.81
C LYS A 476 -8.86 -47.27 2.43
N SER A 477 -9.75 -48.13 1.92
CA SER A 477 -11.18 -47.85 1.74
C SER A 477 -11.95 -48.02 3.04
#